data_AF-A0A3B0XIQ1-F1
#
_entry.id   AF-A0A3B0XIQ1-F1
#
_cell.length_a   1.000
_cell.length_b   1.000
_cell.length_c   1.000
_cell.angle_alpha   90.00
_cell.angle_beta   90.00
_cell.angle_gamma   90.00
#
_symmetry.space_group_name_H-M   'P 1'
#
loop_
_entity.id
_entity.type
_entity.pdbx_description
1 polymer ?
#
loop_
_entity_poly.entity_id
_entity_poly.type
_entity_poly.pdbx_seq_one_letter_code
_entity_poly.pdbx_strand_id
1 'polypeptide(L)'
;MTVVNHKGPKGQVILTDKQVFWFTSVRDTIAFTLSPEEPKNIAAIYVNDMTEADWNSPGLDNWIEAKNAWYVLGSNHVGGMNTPEAVPFKTKESAEFFATEQSGKVYSFSGIPKQKMTPPL
;
A
#
# COMPACT_ATOMS: atom_id res chain seq x y z
N MET A 1 -10.88 2.97 -18.04
CA MET A 1 -11.10 2.04 -16.92
C MET A 1 -10.50 2.72 -15.69
N THR A 2 -11.31 3.03 -14.67
CA THR A 2 -10.93 3.97 -13.60
C THR A 2 -10.43 3.20 -12.37
N VAL A 3 -9.30 3.62 -11.83
CA VAL A 3 -8.63 3.08 -10.61
C VAL A 3 -9.60 2.93 -9.41
N VAL A 4 -10.66 3.73 -9.39
CA VAL A 4 -11.70 3.80 -8.34
C VAL A 4 -12.51 2.49 -8.19
N ASN A 5 -12.61 1.64 -9.21
CA ASN A 5 -13.46 0.44 -9.16
C ASN A 5 -12.77 -0.82 -8.59
N HIS A 6 -11.55 -0.70 -8.06
CA HIS A 6 -10.82 -1.83 -7.48
C HIS A 6 -10.92 -1.83 -5.96
N LYS A 7 -11.20 -2.99 -5.36
CA LYS A 7 -11.17 -3.20 -3.90
C LYS A 7 -9.76 -3.01 -3.34
N GLY A 8 -9.69 -2.74 -2.04
CA GLY A 8 -8.44 -2.55 -1.31
C GLY A 8 -7.87 -1.13 -1.44
N PRO A 9 -6.83 -0.80 -0.67
CA PRO A 9 -6.20 0.52 -0.64
C PRO A 9 -5.60 0.91 -1.99
N LYS A 10 -5.40 2.22 -2.21
CA LYS A 10 -4.73 2.76 -3.41
C LYS A 10 -3.44 3.44 -3.03
N GLY A 11 -2.58 3.59 -4.03
CA GLY A 11 -1.32 4.30 -3.90
C GLY A 11 -1.09 5.26 -5.05
N GLN A 12 -0.29 6.29 -4.77
CA GLN A 12 0.21 7.22 -5.77
C GLN A 12 1.69 7.51 -5.55
N VAL A 13 2.44 7.58 -6.63
CA VAL A 13 3.85 7.97 -6.65
C VAL A 13 3.98 9.26 -7.44
N ILE A 14 4.52 10.29 -6.80
CA ILE A 14 4.73 11.61 -7.38
C ILE A 14 6.23 11.76 -7.68
N LEU A 15 6.57 12.08 -8.92
CA LEU A 15 7.94 12.36 -9.35
C LEU A 15 8.28 13.85 -9.21
N THR A 16 9.57 14.19 -9.23
CA THR A 16 10.05 15.59 -9.10
C THR A 16 9.63 16.49 -10.27
N ASP A 17 9.30 15.91 -11.43
CA ASP A 17 8.76 16.60 -12.61
C ASP A 17 7.22 16.77 -12.55
N LYS A 18 6.61 16.47 -11.39
CA LYS A 18 5.17 16.54 -11.11
C LYS A 18 4.33 15.49 -11.85
N GLN A 19 4.94 14.47 -12.46
CA GLN A 19 4.21 13.31 -12.94
C GLN A 19 3.68 12.49 -11.76
N VAL A 20 2.43 12.01 -11.87
CA VAL A 20 1.78 11.18 -10.85
C VAL A 20 1.41 9.83 -11.43
N PHE A 21 1.95 8.76 -10.84
CA PHE A 21 1.55 7.39 -11.13
C PHE A 21 0.52 6.92 -10.13
N TRP A 22 -0.58 6.33 -10.62
CA TRP A 22 -1.67 5.82 -9.82
C TRP A 22 -1.67 4.30 -9.82
N PHE A 23 -1.87 3.72 -8.64
CA PHE A 23 -1.86 2.28 -8.43
C PHE A 23 -3.17 1.83 -7.78
N THR A 24 -3.72 0.73 -8.28
CA THR A 24 -4.91 0.09 -7.71
C THR A 24 -4.62 -0.76 -6.47
N SER A 25 -3.35 -0.93 -6.13
CA SER A 25 -2.81 -1.83 -5.10
C SER A 25 -1.63 -1.14 -4.41
N VAL A 26 -1.61 -1.17 -3.08
CA VAL A 26 -0.51 -0.60 -2.29
C VAL A 26 0.72 -1.49 -2.36
N ARG A 27 0.53 -2.81 -2.44
CA ARG A 27 1.61 -3.75 -2.71
C ARG A 27 2.39 -3.38 -3.98
N ASP A 28 1.69 -3.11 -5.08
CA ASP A 28 2.33 -2.76 -6.35
C ASP A 28 3.01 -1.39 -6.27
N THR A 29 2.39 -0.45 -5.55
CA THR A 29 2.99 0.86 -5.24
C THR A 29 4.33 0.70 -4.52
N ILE A 30 4.40 -0.16 -3.49
CA ILE A 30 5.64 -0.41 -2.74
C ILE A 30 6.64 -1.15 -3.61
N ALA A 31 6.21 -2.17 -4.36
CA ALA A 31 7.08 -2.94 -5.26
C ALA A 31 7.79 -2.01 -6.27
N PHE A 32 7.04 -1.09 -6.89
CA PHE A 32 7.57 -0.04 -7.77
C PHE A 32 8.68 0.75 -7.10
N THR A 33 8.48 1.21 -5.85
CA THR A 33 9.48 2.03 -5.14
C THR A 33 10.74 1.26 -4.71
N LEU A 34 10.69 -0.07 -4.67
CA LEU A 34 11.80 -0.94 -4.28
C LEU A 34 12.61 -1.46 -5.48
N SER A 35 12.09 -1.29 -6.70
CA SER A 35 12.70 -1.76 -7.94
C SER A 35 13.94 -0.95 -8.30
N PRO A 36 15.07 -1.60 -8.64
CA PRO A 36 16.32 -0.92 -9.00
C PRO A 36 16.26 -0.20 -10.35
N GLU A 37 15.32 -0.58 -11.22
CA GLU A 37 15.13 -0.01 -12.56
C GLU A 37 14.24 1.24 -12.57
N GLU A 38 13.58 1.57 -11.46
CA GLU A 38 12.61 2.65 -11.39
C GLU A 38 13.26 4.03 -11.19
N PRO A 39 12.58 5.12 -11.59
CA PRO A 39 13.23 6.40 -11.72
C PRO A 39 13.58 6.97 -10.34
N LYS A 40 14.84 7.38 -10.17
CA LYS A 40 15.41 7.88 -8.91
C LYS A 40 14.86 9.24 -8.47
N ASN A 41 13.87 9.77 -9.18
CA ASN A 41 13.29 11.09 -9.00
C ASN A 41 11.93 11.05 -8.29
N ILE A 42 11.69 10.05 -7.43
CA ILE A 42 10.49 10.00 -6.58
C ILE A 42 10.53 11.16 -5.58
N ALA A 43 9.57 12.08 -5.68
CA ALA A 43 9.40 13.20 -4.76
C ALA A 43 8.57 12.81 -3.53
N ALA A 44 7.47 12.07 -3.72
CA ALA A 44 6.59 11.63 -2.64
C ALA A 44 5.85 10.34 -3.01
N ILE A 45 5.46 9.57 -1.99
CA ILE A 45 4.65 8.36 -2.14
C ILE A 45 3.51 8.46 -1.12
N TYR A 46 2.28 8.30 -1.57
CA TYR A 46 1.10 8.32 -0.70
C TYR A 46 0.28 7.05 -0.87
N VAL A 47 -0.33 6.61 0.23
CA VAL A 47 -1.23 5.43 0.30
C VAL A 47 -2.47 5.76 1.13
N ASN A 48 -3.60 5.11 0.89
CA ASN A 48 -4.82 5.33 1.68
C ASN A 48 -4.77 4.61 3.03
N ASP A 49 -4.82 5.34 4.13
CA ASP A 49 -4.93 4.79 5.49
C ASP A 49 -6.20 3.96 5.67
N MET A 50 -6.05 2.68 6.00
CA MET A 50 -7.17 1.74 6.14
C MET A 50 -7.73 1.65 7.55
N THR A 51 -7.32 2.53 8.48
CA THR A 51 -7.78 2.49 9.88
C THR A 51 -9.30 2.57 10.02
N GLU A 52 -9.96 3.48 9.29
CA GLU A 52 -11.43 3.65 9.30
C GLU A 52 -12.05 3.58 7.90
N ALA A 53 -11.28 3.10 6.92
CA ALA A 53 -11.68 3.15 5.52
C ALA A 53 -12.47 1.90 5.11
N ASP A 54 -13.50 2.09 4.26
CA ASP A 54 -14.21 0.97 3.65
C ASP A 54 -13.31 0.25 2.64
N TRP A 55 -13.27 -1.08 2.67
CA TRP A 55 -12.43 -1.88 1.79
C TRP A 55 -12.77 -1.73 0.30
N ASN A 56 -14.03 -1.47 -0.04
CA ASN A 56 -14.50 -1.27 -1.41
C ASN A 56 -14.39 0.20 -1.86
N SER A 57 -14.28 1.13 -0.91
CA SER A 57 -14.17 2.56 -1.17
C SER A 57 -13.25 3.22 -0.15
N PRO A 58 -11.93 2.93 -0.21
CA PRO A 58 -10.97 3.59 0.66
C PRO A 58 -10.97 5.07 0.30
N GLY A 59 -11.34 5.91 1.26
CA GLY A 59 -11.83 7.28 1.03
C GLY A 59 -10.96 8.18 0.15
N LEU A 60 -11.52 9.31 -0.28
CA LEU A 60 -10.82 10.25 -1.16
C LEU A 60 -9.72 11.04 -0.45
N ASP A 61 -9.78 11.16 0.88
CA ASP A 61 -8.99 12.12 1.66
C ASP A 61 -8.07 11.48 2.72
N ASN A 62 -8.04 10.15 2.83
CA ASN A 62 -7.26 9.42 3.84
C ASN A 62 -5.81 9.11 3.41
N TRP A 63 -5.19 10.00 2.62
CA TRP A 63 -3.83 9.80 2.11
C TRP A 63 -2.78 10.05 3.20
N ILE A 64 -1.88 9.09 3.39
CA ILE A 64 -0.73 9.18 4.29
C ILE A 64 0.58 8.94 3.55
N GLU A 65 1.67 9.52 4.05
CA GLU A 65 2.99 9.33 3.47
C GLU A 65 3.46 7.88 3.70
N ALA A 66 3.83 7.20 2.62
CA ALA A 66 4.06 5.76 2.64
C ALA A 66 5.28 5.36 3.49
N LYS A 67 6.35 6.15 3.50
CA LYS A 67 7.58 5.79 4.22
C LYS A 67 7.37 5.82 5.75
N ASN A 68 6.43 6.63 6.22
CA ASN A 68 6.04 6.74 7.63
C ASN A 68 4.87 5.82 8.03
N ALA A 69 4.28 5.09 7.08
CA ALA A 69 3.16 4.20 7.34
C ALA A 69 3.61 2.82 7.86
N TRP A 70 2.64 2.11 8.45
CA TRP A 70 2.74 0.72 8.86
C TRP A 70 1.91 -0.17 7.95
N TYR A 71 2.38 -1.38 7.69
CA TYR A 71 1.81 -2.27 6.70
C TYR A 71 1.53 -3.64 7.29
N VAL A 72 0.32 -4.16 7.08
CA VAL A 72 -0.01 -5.54 7.37
C VAL A 72 0.12 -6.37 6.09
N LEU A 73 0.98 -7.39 6.13
CA LEU A 73 1.18 -8.34 5.04
C LEU A 73 0.67 -9.73 5.42
N GLY A 74 0.01 -10.40 4.48
CA GLY A 74 -0.50 -11.75 4.66
C GLY A 74 -1.79 -11.82 5.49
N SER A 75 -2.59 -10.76 5.48
CA SER A 75 -3.95 -10.77 6.01
C SER A 75 -4.89 -11.60 5.12
N ASN A 76 -6.04 -11.97 5.68
CA ASN A 76 -7.13 -12.63 4.95
C ASN A 76 -7.81 -11.72 3.92
N HIS A 77 -7.64 -10.41 4.05
CA HIS A 77 -8.08 -9.44 3.07
C HIS A 77 -7.16 -9.43 1.84
N VAL A 78 -7.79 -9.52 0.67
CA VAL A 78 -7.14 -9.47 -0.65
C VAL A 78 -7.52 -8.19 -1.39
N GLY A 79 -6.56 -7.66 -2.14
CA GLY A 79 -6.74 -6.48 -2.97
C GLY A 79 -7.48 -6.80 -4.26
N GLY A 80 -7.31 -5.95 -5.27
CA GLY A 80 -7.80 -6.23 -6.61
C GLY A 80 -7.29 -7.59 -7.14
N MET A 81 -8.13 -8.32 -7.89
CA MET A 81 -7.79 -9.62 -8.49
C MET A 81 -7.48 -10.75 -7.50
N ASN A 82 -7.97 -10.67 -6.25
CA ASN A 82 -7.78 -11.69 -5.20
C ASN A 82 -6.30 -11.96 -4.86
N THR A 83 -5.44 -10.96 -5.03
CA THR A 83 -4.02 -11.07 -4.68
C THR A 83 -3.75 -10.59 -3.26
N PRO A 84 -2.70 -11.10 -2.58
CA PRO A 84 -2.27 -10.58 -1.29
C PRO A 84 -1.93 -9.09 -1.39
N GLU A 85 -2.43 -8.32 -0.44
CA GLU A 85 -2.30 -6.86 -0.39
C GLU A 85 -1.40 -6.42 0.77
N ALA A 86 -0.82 -5.22 0.64
CA ALA A 86 -0.11 -4.54 1.70
C ALA A 86 -1.00 -3.46 2.31
N VAL A 87 -1.68 -3.80 3.41
CA VAL A 87 -2.69 -2.93 4.01
C VAL A 87 -2.02 -1.83 4.82
N PRO A 88 -2.12 -0.55 4.43
CA PRO A 88 -1.43 0.54 5.10
C PRO A 88 -2.24 1.12 6.27
N PHE A 89 -1.52 1.58 7.30
CA PHE A 89 -2.06 2.21 8.49
C PHE A 89 -1.19 3.39 8.91
N LYS A 90 -1.82 4.45 9.39
CA LYS A 90 -1.12 5.64 9.88
C LYS A 90 -0.32 5.37 11.17
N THR A 91 -0.79 4.47 12.02
CA THR A 91 -0.17 4.14 13.31
C THR A 91 0.12 2.65 13.42
N LYS A 92 1.07 2.29 14.28
CA LYS A 92 1.45 0.90 14.50
C LYS A 92 0.33 0.14 15.20
N GLU A 93 -0.32 0.81 16.14
CA GLU A 93 -1.41 0.27 16.95
C GLU A 93 -2.60 -0.14 16.08
N SER A 94 -2.98 0.68 15.09
CA SER A 94 -4.04 0.32 14.14
C SER A 94 -3.65 -0.87 13.27
N ALA A 95 -2.38 -0.95 12.85
CA ALA A 95 -1.89 -2.11 12.08
C ALA A 95 -1.89 -3.40 12.93
N GLU A 96 -1.51 -3.33 14.20
CA GLU A 96 -1.50 -4.46 15.12
C GLU A 96 -2.93 -4.93 15.44
N PHE A 97 -3.86 -3.99 15.64
CA PHE A 97 -5.27 -4.30 15.81
C PHE A 97 -5.83 -5.05 14.59
N PHE A 98 -5.61 -4.51 13.39
CA PHE A 98 -6.04 -5.18 12.15
C PHE A 98 -5.41 -6.56 11.97
N ALA A 99 -4.10 -6.71 12.24
CA ALA A 99 -3.41 -8.00 12.13
C ALA A 99 -3.94 -9.04 13.13
N THR A 100 -4.45 -8.60 14.29
CA THR A 100 -5.07 -9.49 15.28
C THR A 100 -6.40 -10.04 14.77
N GLU A 101 -7.22 -9.20 14.12
CA GLU A 101 -8.53 -9.62 13.59
C GLU A 101 -8.42 -10.35 12.26
N GLN A 102 -7.52 -9.92 11.38
CA GLN A 102 -7.45 -10.35 9.98
C GLN A 102 -6.26 -11.24 9.66
N SER A 103 -5.49 -11.64 10.68
CA SER A 103 -4.17 -12.27 10.53
C SER A 103 -3.15 -11.37 9.79
N GLY A 104 -1.91 -11.84 9.73
CA GLY A 104 -0.82 -11.17 9.03
C GLY A 104 0.28 -10.69 9.96
N LYS A 105 1.22 -9.93 9.40
CA LYS A 105 2.38 -9.39 10.12
C LYS A 105 2.54 -7.91 9.81
N VAL A 106 2.82 -7.14 10.86
CA VAL A 106 3.05 -5.70 10.79
C VAL A 106 4.51 -5.42 10.41
N TYR A 107 4.71 -4.54 9.45
CA TYR A 107 6.01 -4.04 9.00
C TYR A 107 5.98 -2.52 8.88
N SER A 108 7.09 -1.85 9.19
CA SER A 108 7.33 -0.49 8.71
C SER A 108 7.73 -0.53 7.23
N PHE A 109 7.61 0.59 6.50
CA PHE A 109 8.02 0.66 5.09
C PHE A 109 9.43 0.10 4.83
N SER A 110 10.42 0.49 5.65
CA SER A 110 11.81 0.05 5.53
C SER A 110 12.05 -1.41 5.96
N GLY A 111 11.14 -1.99 6.74
CA GLY A 111 11.21 -3.36 7.22
C GLY A 111 10.59 -4.39 6.27
N ILE A 112 9.93 -3.94 5.20
CA ILE A 112 9.27 -4.82 4.23
C ILE A 112 10.32 -5.61 3.43
N PRO A 113 10.31 -6.95 3.48
CA PRO A 113 11.19 -7.75 2.64
C PRO A 113 10.76 -7.66 1.18
N LYS A 114 11.69 -7.35 0.26
CA LYS A 114 11.41 -7.26 -1.19
C LYS A 114 10.72 -8.52 -1.74
N GLN A 115 11.12 -9.70 -1.24
CA GLN A 115 10.55 -11.01 -1.63
C GLN A 115 9.05 -11.14 -1.34
N LYS A 116 8.49 -10.34 -0.43
CA LYS A 116 7.06 -10.32 -0.12
C LYS A 116 6.25 -9.45 -1.08
N MET A 117 6.93 -8.59 -1.85
CA MET A 117 6.30 -7.64 -2.76
C MET A 117 6.27 -8.13 -4.21
N THR A 118 7.21 -8.99 -4.61
CA THR A 118 7.22 -9.64 -5.93
C THR A 118 6.28 -10.86 -5.96
N PRO A 119 5.58 -11.14 -7.06
CA PRO A 119 4.99 -12.47 -7.28
C PRO A 119 6.09 -13.54 -7.19
N PRO A 120 5.78 -14.77 -6.72
CA PRO A 120 6.71 -15.89 -6.92
C PRO A 120 6.93 -16.07 -8.43
N LEU A 121 8.18 -16.31 -8.82
CA LEU A 121 8.56 -16.70 -10.18
C LEU A 121 7.85 -17.99 -10.60
#